data_AF-A0A5Z4UVP4-F1
#
_entry.id   AF-A0A5Z4UVP4-F1
#
_cell.length_a   1.000
_cell.length_b   1.000
_cell.length_c   1.000
_cell.angle_alpha   90.00
_cell.angle_beta   90.00
_cell.angle_gamma   90.00
#
_symmetry.space_group_name_H-M   'P 1'
#
loop_
_entity.id
_entity.type
_entity.pdbx_description
1 polymer ?
#
loop_
_entity_poly.entity_id
_entity_poly.type
_entity_poly.pdbx_seq_one_letter_code
_entity_poly.pdbx_strand_id
1 'polypeptide(L)'
;MGEVQTKAPLDSPALTGTPTAPMPETTAAGIEIATAAFVVAKVAQLVGSAPEALDTLQELADALGNDPNFAITVLNKLAGKQPLDETLTALSGKSADGFIEYILFRPSP
;
A
#
# COMPACT_ATOMS: atom_id res chain seq x y z
N MET A 1 -48.77 24.36 20.25
CA MET A 1 -48.56 23.88 18.87
C MET A 1 -47.07 23.90 18.42
N GLY A 2 -46.09 24.14 19.31
CA GLY A 2 -44.69 24.40 18.89
C GLY A 2 -43.72 23.20 18.91
N GLU A 3 -44.05 22.11 19.62
CA GLU A 3 -43.08 21.01 19.85
C GLU A 3 -42.92 20.07 18.65
N VAL A 4 -43.94 19.96 17.80
CA VAL A 4 -43.93 19.04 16.65
C VAL A 4 -42.92 19.46 15.58
N GLN A 5 -42.60 20.76 15.48
CA GLN A 5 -41.66 21.28 14.48
C GLN A 5 -40.19 21.04 14.81
N THR A 6 -39.87 20.46 15.97
CA THR A 6 -38.48 20.15 16.37
C THR A 6 -38.12 18.67 16.26
N LYS A 7 -39.11 17.80 15.98
CA LYS A 7 -38.90 16.35 15.85
C LYS A 7 -38.64 15.99 14.38
N ALA A 8 -37.76 15.01 14.15
CA ALA A 8 -37.53 14.47 12.81
C ALA A 8 -38.73 13.62 12.33
N PRO A 9 -38.95 13.48 11.00
CA PRO A 9 -39.96 12.57 10.45
C PRO A 9 -39.80 11.14 10.95
N LEU A 10 -40.91 10.42 11.15
CA LEU A 10 -40.86 9.01 11.58
C LEU A 10 -40.28 8.11 10.48
N ASP A 11 -40.70 8.35 9.24
CA ASP A 11 -40.18 7.65 8.06
C ASP A 11 -38.96 8.38 7.52
N SER A 12 -37.81 7.69 7.50
CA SER A 12 -36.54 8.22 6.98
C SER A 12 -36.14 9.59 7.56
N PRO A 13 -36.01 9.73 8.90
CA PRO A 13 -35.58 10.98 9.51
C PRO A 13 -34.21 11.42 8.96
N ALA A 14 -34.10 12.69 8.58
CA ALA A 14 -32.79 13.33 8.40
C ALA A 14 -32.22 13.66 9.78
N LEU A 15 -31.16 12.95 10.19
CA LEU A 15 -30.44 13.23 11.43
C LEU A 15 -29.42 14.35 11.19
N THR A 16 -29.48 15.42 11.98
CA THR A 16 -28.55 16.56 11.91
C THR A 16 -27.86 16.76 13.26
N GLY A 17 -26.69 17.42 13.27
CA GLY A 17 -25.87 17.59 14.47
C GLY A 17 -25.13 16.30 14.88
N THR A 18 -25.09 16.00 16.18
CA THR A 18 -24.44 14.80 16.75
C THR A 18 -25.48 13.86 17.37
N PRO A 19 -26.26 13.12 16.56
CA PRO A 19 -27.23 12.16 17.05
C PRO A 19 -26.55 11.06 17.87
N THR A 20 -27.13 10.69 18.99
CA THR A 20 -26.64 9.61 19.86
C THR A 20 -27.52 8.38 19.70
N ALA A 21 -26.90 7.20 19.64
CA ALA A 21 -27.56 5.91 19.77
C ALA A 21 -26.80 5.05 20.80
N PRO A 22 -27.47 4.09 21.47
CA PRO A 22 -26.78 3.12 22.31
C PRO A 22 -25.69 2.39 21.51
N MET A 23 -24.53 2.17 22.11
CA MET A 23 -23.49 1.34 21.49
C MET A 23 -23.95 -0.11 21.48
N PRO A 24 -24.00 -0.79 20.31
CA PRO A 24 -24.26 -2.22 20.26
C PRO A 24 -23.13 -3.01 20.95
N GLU A 25 -23.46 -4.22 21.40
CA GLU A 25 -22.45 -5.18 21.84
C GLU A 25 -21.43 -5.45 20.73
N THR A 26 -20.16 -5.65 21.08
CA THR A 26 -19.13 -5.90 20.05
C THR A 26 -19.32 -7.20 19.28
N THR A 27 -20.27 -8.07 19.65
CA THR A 27 -20.64 -9.27 18.88
C THR A 27 -21.84 -9.06 17.95
N ALA A 28 -22.41 -7.85 17.91
CA ALA A 28 -23.55 -7.52 17.05
C ALA A 28 -23.23 -7.75 15.57
N ALA A 29 -24.20 -8.33 14.86
CA ALA A 29 -24.13 -8.69 13.44
C ALA A 29 -25.48 -8.48 12.72
N GLY A 30 -26.42 -7.79 13.35
CA GLY A 30 -27.76 -7.54 12.84
C GLY A 30 -27.90 -6.19 12.16
N ILE A 31 -29.07 -5.58 12.32
CA ILE A 31 -29.45 -4.28 11.73
C ILE A 31 -29.28 -3.12 12.73
N GLU A 32 -28.47 -3.29 13.77
CA GLU A 32 -28.23 -2.25 14.76
C GLU A 32 -27.54 -1.01 14.15
N ILE A 33 -27.73 0.15 14.77
CA ILE A 33 -27.03 1.37 14.38
C ILE A 33 -25.56 1.27 14.80
N ALA A 34 -24.66 1.24 13.82
CA ALA A 34 -23.22 1.30 14.07
C ALA A 34 -22.84 2.70 14.58
N THR A 35 -22.61 2.83 15.87
CA THR A 35 -22.11 4.07 16.48
C THR A 35 -20.61 4.24 16.22
N ALA A 36 -20.10 5.47 16.32
CA ALA A 36 -18.66 5.72 16.21
C ALA A 36 -17.85 4.91 17.24
N ALA A 37 -18.36 4.77 18.47
CA ALA A 37 -17.73 3.97 19.52
C ALA A 37 -17.66 2.48 19.16
N PHE A 38 -18.72 1.93 18.54
CA PHE A 38 -18.72 0.55 18.04
C PHE A 38 -17.67 0.32 16.96
N VAL A 39 -17.55 1.24 15.99
CA VAL A 39 -16.54 1.16 14.93
C VAL A 39 -15.12 1.22 15.51
N VAL A 40 -14.86 2.16 16.42
CA VAL A 40 -13.55 2.27 17.09
C VAL A 40 -13.21 0.98 17.86
N ALA A 41 -14.17 0.40 18.59
CA ALA A 41 -13.95 -0.85 19.31
C ALA A 41 -13.63 -2.02 18.36
N LYS A 42 -14.32 -2.12 17.23
CA LYS A 42 -14.07 -3.14 16.20
C LYS A 42 -12.71 -3.01 15.55
N VAL A 43 -12.31 -1.80 15.18
CA VAL A 43 -10.97 -1.52 14.64
C VAL A 43 -9.90 -1.83 15.68
N ALA A 44 -10.12 -1.45 16.94
CA ALA A 44 -9.19 -1.77 18.02
C ALA A 44 -9.06 -3.29 18.27
N GLN A 45 -10.14 -4.07 18.16
CA GLN A 45 -10.08 -5.54 18.22
C GLN A 45 -9.27 -6.13 17.06
N LEU A 46 -9.47 -5.60 15.85
CA LEU A 46 -8.73 -6.02 14.65
C LEU A 46 -7.23 -5.71 14.79
N VAL A 47 -6.88 -4.48 15.16
CA VAL A 47 -5.49 -4.00 15.29
C VAL A 47 -4.81 -4.59 16.53
N GLY A 48 -5.51 -4.66 17.65
CA GLY A 48 -5.00 -5.15 18.92
C GLY A 48 -4.70 -6.65 18.94
N SER A 49 -5.21 -7.41 17.98
CA SER A 49 -4.86 -8.83 17.83
C SER A 49 -3.41 -9.03 17.36
N ALA A 50 -2.79 -8.04 16.73
CA ALA A 50 -1.40 -8.14 16.25
C ALA A 50 -0.74 -6.77 15.94
N PRO A 51 -0.51 -5.89 16.95
CA PRO A 51 0.10 -4.59 16.72
C PRO A 51 1.52 -4.70 16.14
N GLU A 52 2.32 -5.65 16.63
CA GLU A 52 3.68 -5.91 16.12
C GLU A 52 3.65 -6.42 14.67
N ALA A 53 2.66 -7.25 14.30
CA ALA A 53 2.56 -7.71 12.91
C ALA A 53 2.24 -6.56 11.95
N LEU A 54 1.37 -5.63 12.33
CA LEU A 54 1.09 -4.44 11.51
C LEU A 54 2.33 -3.57 11.36
N ASP A 55 3.13 -3.42 12.41
CA ASP A 55 4.42 -2.74 12.37
C ASP A 55 5.39 -3.42 11.39
N THR A 56 5.55 -4.75 11.48
CA THR A 56 6.37 -5.51 10.52
C THR A 56 5.88 -5.38 9.08
N LEU A 57 4.56 -5.32 8.84
CA LEU A 57 4.02 -5.13 7.50
C LEU A 57 4.31 -3.73 6.97
N GLN A 58 4.28 -2.71 7.83
CA GLN A 58 4.67 -1.35 7.47
C GLN A 58 6.18 -1.29 7.14
N GLU A 59 7.03 -1.88 7.97
CA GLU A 59 8.47 -1.97 7.71
C GLU A 59 8.78 -2.67 6.38
N LEU A 60 8.09 -3.78 6.09
CA LEU A 60 8.25 -4.50 4.83
C LEU A 60 7.77 -3.68 3.64
N ALA A 61 6.63 -2.97 3.76
CA ALA A 61 6.13 -2.10 2.70
C ALA A 61 7.12 -0.98 2.39
N ASP A 62 7.69 -0.36 3.43
CA ASP A 62 8.71 0.68 3.30
C ASP A 62 10.03 0.14 2.75
N ALA A 63 10.46 -1.06 3.17
CA ALA A 63 11.65 -1.73 2.64
C ALA A 63 11.51 -2.07 1.14
N LEU A 64 10.28 -2.34 0.67
CA LEU A 64 9.95 -2.53 -0.73
C LEU A 64 9.64 -1.20 -1.47
N GLY A 65 9.68 -0.07 -0.77
CA GLY A 65 9.49 1.26 -1.34
C GLY A 65 8.05 1.60 -1.69
N ASN A 66 7.06 0.95 -1.07
CA ASN A 66 5.63 1.12 -1.35
C ASN A 66 5.29 0.98 -2.85
N ASP A 67 6.02 0.11 -3.57
CA ASP A 67 5.93 -0.03 -5.02
C ASP A 67 4.92 -1.13 -5.43
N PRO A 68 3.75 -0.78 -6.00
CA PRO A 68 2.77 -1.77 -6.47
C PRO A 68 3.28 -2.64 -7.63
N ASN A 69 4.34 -2.21 -8.31
CA ASN A 69 5.00 -2.91 -9.40
C ASN A 69 6.43 -3.32 -9.03
N PHE A 70 6.72 -3.55 -7.74
CA PHE A 70 8.06 -3.86 -7.23
C PHE A 70 8.85 -4.85 -8.12
N ALA A 71 8.20 -5.95 -8.52
CA ALA A 71 8.81 -6.95 -9.39
C ALA A 71 9.28 -6.38 -10.73
N ILE A 72 8.45 -5.57 -11.41
CA ILE A 72 8.79 -4.91 -12.68
C ILE A 72 9.92 -3.90 -12.47
N THR A 73 9.85 -3.11 -11.40
CA THR A 73 10.88 -2.11 -11.06
C THR A 73 12.25 -2.77 -10.84
N VAL A 74 12.30 -3.87 -10.09
CA VAL A 74 13.53 -4.64 -9.88
C VAL A 74 14.02 -5.26 -11.19
N LEU A 75 13.11 -5.79 -12.02
CA LEU A 75 13.46 -6.34 -13.33
C LEU A 75 14.11 -5.30 -14.24
N ASN A 76 13.53 -4.10 -14.32
CA ASN A 76 14.08 -2.99 -15.10
C ASN A 76 15.44 -2.52 -14.55
N LYS A 77 15.58 -2.41 -13.22
CA LYS A 77 16.86 -2.09 -12.57
C LYS A 77 17.94 -3.12 -12.86
N LEU A 78 17.57 -4.40 -12.93
CA LEU A 78 18.48 -5.49 -13.24
C LEU A 78 18.84 -5.56 -14.73
N ALA A 79 17.87 -5.33 -15.62
CA ALA A 79 18.09 -5.28 -17.06
C ALA A 79 19.11 -4.20 -17.45
N GLY A 80 19.18 -3.11 -16.69
CA GLY A 80 20.20 -2.06 -16.84
C GLY A 80 21.55 -2.32 -16.14
N LYS A 81 21.78 -3.49 -15.50
CA LYS A 81 23.06 -3.81 -14.84
C LYS A 81 24.14 -4.31 -15.81
N GLN A 82 23.79 -4.68 -17.04
CA GLN A 82 24.75 -4.56 -18.13
C GLN A 82 24.77 -3.12 -18.61
N PRO A 83 25.97 -2.56 -18.83
CA PRO A 83 26.12 -1.19 -19.30
C PRO A 83 25.37 -1.00 -20.62
N LEU A 84 24.57 0.06 -20.71
CA LEU A 84 24.12 0.60 -22.00
C LEU A 84 25.28 1.09 -22.88
N ASP A 85 26.50 1.14 -22.31
CA ASP A 85 27.72 1.47 -23.01
C ASP A 85 28.16 0.30 -23.92
N GLU A 86 28.26 0.59 -25.21
CA GLU A 86 28.64 -0.39 -26.25
C GLU A 86 30.02 -1.00 -25.99
N THR A 87 30.94 -0.24 -25.39
CA THR A 87 32.28 -0.75 -25.07
C THR A 87 32.19 -1.81 -23.99
N LEU A 88 31.52 -1.51 -22.89
CA LEU A 88 31.46 -2.41 -21.75
C LEU A 88 30.53 -3.62 -22.04
N THR A 89 29.55 -3.49 -22.95
CA THR A 89 28.81 -4.61 -23.56
C THR A 89 29.71 -5.49 -24.43
N ALA A 90 30.48 -4.89 -25.33
CA ALA A 90 31.39 -5.63 -26.19
C ALA A 90 32.49 -6.36 -25.40
N LEU A 91 32.90 -5.80 -24.26
CA LEU A 91 33.89 -6.39 -23.36
C LEU A 91 33.31 -7.48 -22.45
N SER A 92 32.05 -7.38 -22.05
CA SER A 92 31.38 -8.34 -21.16
C SER A 92 31.27 -9.72 -21.82
N GLY A 93 32.16 -10.64 -21.43
CA GLY A 93 32.14 -12.03 -21.88
C GLY A 93 33.24 -12.41 -22.86
N LYS A 94 34.18 -11.50 -23.17
CA LYS A 94 35.38 -11.83 -23.95
C LYS A 94 36.40 -12.61 -23.10
N SER A 95 37.16 -13.51 -23.74
CA SER A 95 38.38 -14.08 -23.15
C SER A 95 39.50 -13.03 -23.15
N ALA A 96 40.60 -13.27 -22.44
CA ALA A 96 41.76 -12.36 -22.44
C ALA A 96 42.23 -12.02 -23.87
N ASP A 97 42.25 -13.01 -24.76
CA ASP A 97 42.61 -12.81 -26.17
C ASP A 97 41.57 -11.92 -26.89
N GLY A 98 40.28 -12.16 -26.65
CA GLY A 98 39.21 -11.33 -27.20
C GLY A 98 39.21 -9.89 -26.68
N PHE A 99 39.62 -9.69 -25.41
CA PHE A 99 39.83 -8.35 -24.82
C PHE A 99 40.97 -7.61 -25.52
N ILE A 100 42.11 -8.29 -25.75
CA ILE A 100 43.27 -7.73 -26.45
C ILE A 100 42.89 -7.34 -27.88
N GLU A 101 42.16 -8.21 -28.59
CA GLU A 101 41.64 -7.93 -29.93
C GLU A 101 40.73 -6.69 -29.96
N TYR A 102 39.82 -6.55 -29.00
CA TYR A 102 38.91 -5.40 -28.91
C TYR A 102 39.65 -4.08 -28.68
N ILE A 103 40.70 -4.06 -27.86
CA ILE A 103 41.49 -2.85 -27.59
C ILE A 103 42.34 -2.47 -28.81
N LEU A 104 42.88 -3.46 -29.52
CA LEU A 104 43.75 -3.25 -30.68
C LEU A 104 42.97 -2.86 -31.95
N PHE A 105 41.73 -3.32 -32.10
CA PHE A 105 40.89 -3.09 -33.27
C PHE A 105 39.58 -2.43 -32.86
N ARG A 106 39.63 -1.16 -32.41
CA ARG A 106 38.41 -0.37 -32.28
C ARG A 106 37.81 -0.13 -33.68
N PRO A 107 36.61 -0.62 -34.01
CA PRO A 107 35.86 -0.03 -35.12
C PRO A 107 35.53 1.42 -34.71
N SER A 108 35.90 2.38 -35.55
CA SER A 108 35.48 3.78 -35.40
C SER A 108 33.95 3.88 -35.34
N PRO A 109 33.37 4.85 -34.60
CA PRO A 109 31.92 4.99 -34.48
C PRO A 109 31.24 5.15 -35.85
#